data_AF-A0A7J8VR59-F1
#
_entry.id   AF-A0A7J8VR59-F1
#
_cell.length_a   1.000
_cell.length_b   1.000
_cell.length_c   1.000
_cell.angle_alpha   90.00
_cell.angle_beta   90.00
_cell.angle_gamma   90.00
#
_symmetry.space_group_name_H-M   'P 1'
#
loop_
_entity.id
_entity.type
_entity.pdbx_description
1 polymer ?
#
loop_
_entity_poly.entity_id
_entity_poly.type
_entity_poly.pdbx_seq_one_letter_code
_entity_poly.pdbx_strand_id
1 'polypeptide(L)'
;CLKSLSISNGCPDAVSFPQDEIGITLTSSLTYLCISDFPKLESLSSNGFRNLTSLQRLTVEKCPNPKTLPGNNMISSLLGLTLVGCLVMEERCKRNRGPEWSKITHIPRVTIL
;
A
#
# COMPACT_ATOMS: atom_id res chain seq x y z
N CYS A 1 -21.77 -0.38 -0.54
CA CYS A 1 -20.48 0.27 -0.89
C CYS A 1 -19.33 -0.70 -0.63
N LEU A 2 -18.30 -0.71 -1.47
CA LEU A 2 -17.20 -1.68 -1.39
C LEU A 2 -16.28 -1.37 -0.19
N LYS A 3 -16.17 -2.30 0.76
CA LYS A 3 -15.33 -2.14 1.97
C LYS A 3 -13.95 -2.77 1.86
N SER A 4 -13.84 -3.80 1.03
CA SER A 4 -12.65 -4.64 0.90
C SER A 4 -12.38 -4.90 -0.58
N LEU A 5 -11.13 -4.71 -1.00
CA LEU A 5 -10.67 -4.96 -2.36
C LEU A 5 -9.37 -5.76 -2.26
N SER A 6 -9.30 -6.87 -2.98
CA SER A 6 -8.07 -7.66 -3.13
C SER A 6 -7.74 -7.73 -4.61
N ILE A 7 -6.51 -7.39 -4.95
CA ILE A 7 -6.00 -7.42 -6.31
C ILE A 7 -4.79 -8.35 -6.27
N SER A 8 -4.89 -9.49 -6.95
CA SER A 8 -3.88 -10.54 -6.95
C SER A 8 -3.70 -11.08 -8.37
N ASN A 9 -2.53 -11.60 -8.69
CA ASN A 9 -2.24 -12.21 -10.00
C ASN A 9 -2.56 -11.27 -11.17
N GLY A 10 -2.31 -9.97 -10.99
CA GLY A 10 -2.53 -8.99 -12.05
C GLY A 10 -1.49 -9.11 -13.17
N CYS A 11 -1.58 -8.21 -14.15
CA CYS A 11 -0.62 -8.17 -15.24
C CYS A 11 0.82 -8.10 -14.69
N PRO A 12 1.73 -9.02 -15.06
CA PRO A 12 3.09 -9.04 -14.54
C PRO A 12 3.88 -7.78 -14.90
N ASP A 13 3.42 -7.04 -15.92
CA ASP A 13 3.97 -5.77 -16.40
C ASP A 13 3.38 -4.54 -15.72
N ALA A 14 2.45 -4.69 -14.79
CA ALA A 14 1.91 -3.55 -14.05
C ALA A 14 2.97 -2.95 -13.11
N VAL A 15 3.32 -1.69 -13.37
CA VAL A 15 4.36 -0.95 -12.64
C VAL A 15 3.79 -0.02 -11.56
N SER A 16 2.51 0.33 -11.64
CA SER A 16 1.87 1.27 -10.74
C SER A 16 0.38 0.99 -10.57
N PHE A 17 -0.19 1.54 -9.50
CA PHE A 17 -1.63 1.50 -9.26
C PHE A 17 -2.34 2.58 -10.11
N PRO A 18 -3.52 2.27 -10.70
CA PRO A 18 -4.21 3.14 -11.67
C PRO A 18 -4.46 4.55 -11.14
N GLN A 19 -4.28 5.55 -12.02
CA GLN A 19 -4.08 6.93 -11.63
C GLN A 19 -5.37 7.78 -11.68
N ASP A 20 -6.20 7.67 -12.74
CA ASP A 20 -7.15 8.75 -13.05
C ASP A 20 -8.60 8.36 -13.46
N GLU A 21 -8.99 7.09 -13.64
CA GLU A 21 -10.36 6.79 -14.14
C GLU A 21 -11.23 5.91 -13.21
N ILE A 22 -10.64 5.25 -12.22
CA ILE A 22 -11.36 4.39 -11.24
C ILE A 22 -11.50 5.11 -9.87
N GLY A 23 -10.90 6.30 -9.75
CA GLY A 23 -10.69 7.05 -8.50
C GLY A 23 -11.93 7.73 -7.89
N ILE A 24 -13.12 7.61 -8.45
CA ILE A 24 -14.33 8.26 -7.89
C ILE A 24 -15.25 7.23 -7.21
N THR A 25 -15.27 5.97 -7.66
CA THR A 25 -16.17 4.92 -7.13
C THR A 25 -15.55 4.10 -6.00
N LEU A 26 -14.22 3.96 -5.94
CA LEU A 26 -13.55 3.17 -4.89
C LEU A 26 -13.30 3.94 -3.58
N THR A 27 -13.43 5.27 -3.58
CA THR A 27 -12.58 6.14 -2.73
C THR A 27 -13.14 6.57 -1.38
N SER A 28 -14.46 6.51 -1.19
CA SER A 28 -15.09 6.95 0.08
C SER A 28 -15.48 5.83 1.05
N SER A 29 -15.39 4.56 0.63
CA SER A 29 -15.89 3.45 1.45
C SER A 29 -14.90 2.32 1.69
N LEU A 30 -13.83 2.24 0.89
CA LEU A 30 -12.85 1.18 1.00
C LEU A 30 -12.05 1.33 2.30
N THR A 31 -12.11 0.28 3.13
CA THR A 31 -11.43 0.22 4.43
C THR A 31 -10.27 -0.76 4.43
N TYR A 32 -10.26 -1.71 3.49
CA TYR A 32 -9.22 -2.73 3.33
C TYR A 32 -8.80 -2.86 1.88
N LEU A 33 -7.49 -2.84 1.62
CA LEU A 33 -6.88 -3.05 0.32
C LEU A 33 -5.75 -4.08 0.46
N CYS A 34 -5.81 -5.13 -0.35
CA CYS A 34 -4.73 -6.10 -0.52
C CYS A 34 -4.22 -6.06 -1.96
N ILE A 35 -2.90 -6.01 -2.13
CA ILE A 35 -2.22 -6.08 -3.42
C ILE A 35 -1.18 -7.21 -3.33
N SER A 36 -1.34 -8.26 -4.14
CA SER A 36 -0.41 -9.40 -4.13
C SER A 36 0.08 -9.77 -5.52
N ASP A 37 1.29 -10.34 -5.57
CA ASP A 37 1.86 -11.00 -6.76
C ASP A 37 2.05 -10.05 -7.96
N PHE A 38 2.55 -8.83 -7.71
CA PHE A 38 2.94 -7.87 -8.74
C PHE A 38 4.47 -7.70 -8.80
N PRO A 39 5.18 -8.49 -9.62
CA PRO A 39 6.63 -8.54 -9.61
C PRO A 39 7.30 -7.27 -10.13
N LYS A 40 6.62 -6.46 -10.96
CA LYS A 40 7.13 -5.20 -11.51
C LYS A 40 6.56 -3.95 -10.85
N LEU A 41 5.76 -4.06 -9.78
CA LEU A 41 5.18 -2.91 -9.11
C LEU A 41 6.28 -2.05 -8.45
N GLU A 42 6.50 -0.84 -8.96
CA GLU A 42 7.59 0.04 -8.51
C GLU A 42 7.15 1.08 -7.48
N SER A 43 5.86 1.40 -7.45
CA SER A 43 5.36 2.52 -6.64
C SER A 43 4.01 2.23 -6.00
N LEU A 44 3.95 2.48 -4.69
CA LEU A 44 2.70 2.58 -3.91
C LEU A 44 2.29 4.05 -3.70
N SER A 45 3.01 5.01 -4.30
CA SER A 45 2.79 6.45 -4.12
C SER A 45 2.08 7.12 -5.29
N SER A 46 1.44 6.36 -6.19
CA SER A 46 0.69 6.94 -7.31
C SER A 46 -0.57 7.69 -6.85
N ASN A 47 -1.12 8.58 -7.69
CA ASN A 47 -2.33 9.35 -7.36
C ASN A 47 -3.53 8.46 -7.02
N GLY A 48 -3.58 7.21 -7.51
CA GLY A 48 -4.65 6.28 -7.19
C GLY A 48 -4.79 5.99 -5.69
N PHE A 49 -3.69 6.02 -4.95
CA PHE A 49 -3.70 5.84 -3.49
C PHE A 49 -4.13 7.10 -2.73
N ARG A 50 -3.95 8.30 -3.32
CA ARG A 50 -4.26 9.58 -2.64
C ARG A 50 -5.74 9.74 -2.33
N ASN A 51 -6.60 9.07 -3.09
CA ASN A 51 -8.04 9.18 -2.93
C ASN A 51 -8.63 8.12 -1.98
N LEU A 52 -7.83 7.17 -1.48
CA LEU A 52 -8.29 6.13 -0.54
C LEU A 52 -8.36 6.65 0.91
N THR A 53 -9.13 7.72 1.14
CA THR A 53 -9.14 8.46 2.42
C THR A 53 -9.71 7.66 3.59
N SER A 54 -10.62 6.72 3.32
CA SER A 54 -11.24 5.86 4.34
C SER A 54 -10.47 4.57 4.63
N LEU A 55 -9.29 4.38 4.02
CA LEU A 55 -8.56 3.14 4.15
C LEU A 55 -7.98 2.99 5.56
N GLN A 56 -8.26 1.85 6.19
CA GLN A 56 -7.81 1.54 7.54
C GLN A 56 -6.72 0.46 7.53
N ARG A 57 -6.69 -0.40 6.51
CA ARG A 57 -5.75 -1.51 6.42
C ARG A 57 -5.21 -1.66 5.00
N LEU A 58 -3.89 -1.73 4.89
CA LEU A 58 -3.18 -2.02 3.66
C LEU A 58 -2.34 -3.28 3.82
N THR A 59 -2.44 -4.19 2.86
CA THR A 59 -1.62 -5.40 2.76
C THR A 59 -0.96 -5.44 1.39
N VAL A 60 0.36 -5.61 1.36
CA VAL A 60 1.14 -5.77 0.13
C VAL A 60 1.97 -7.04 0.26
N GLU A 61 1.80 -7.98 -0.68
CA GLU A 61 2.43 -9.29 -0.62
C GLU A 61 3.16 -9.63 -1.92
N LYS A 62 4.38 -10.15 -1.83
CA LYS A 62 5.17 -10.63 -2.98
C LYS A 62 5.31 -9.58 -4.10
N CYS A 63 5.47 -8.32 -3.70
CA CYS A 63 5.76 -7.18 -4.56
C CYS A 63 7.16 -6.69 -4.21
N PRO A 64 8.23 -7.16 -4.87
CA PRO A 64 9.61 -6.96 -4.40
C PRO A 64 10.16 -5.55 -4.66
N ASN A 65 9.61 -4.83 -5.63
CA ASN A 65 10.17 -3.59 -6.17
C ASN A 65 9.72 -2.26 -5.55
N PRO A 66 8.58 -2.12 -4.84
CA PRO A 66 8.16 -0.82 -4.33
C PRO A 66 9.22 -0.18 -3.43
N LYS A 67 9.50 1.10 -3.63
CA LYS A 67 10.54 1.84 -2.88
C LYS A 67 9.98 2.81 -1.84
N THR A 68 8.72 3.17 -1.98
CA THR A 68 8.09 4.22 -1.17
C THR A 68 6.71 3.77 -0.71
N LEU A 69 6.35 4.17 0.50
CA LEU A 69 4.97 4.05 0.96
C LEU A 69 4.07 5.07 0.23
N PRO A 70 2.73 4.89 0.32
CA PRO A 70 1.78 5.88 -0.17
C PRO A 70 1.96 7.29 0.41
N GLY A 71 1.20 8.26 -0.11
CA GLY A 71 1.24 9.63 0.41
C GLY A 71 0.84 9.74 1.90
N ASN A 72 1.38 10.73 2.60
CA ASN A 72 1.12 10.97 4.03
C ASN A 72 -0.37 11.09 4.38
N ASN A 73 -1.19 11.59 3.45
CA ASN A 73 -2.64 11.75 3.62
C ASN A 73 -3.39 10.42 3.72
N MET A 74 -2.89 9.35 3.08
CA MET A 74 -3.46 8.01 3.15
C MET A 74 -2.91 7.26 4.36
N ILE A 75 -1.62 7.43 4.69
CA ILE A 75 -0.98 6.70 5.79
C ILE A 75 -1.48 7.18 7.16
N SER A 76 -1.95 8.43 7.28
CA SER A 76 -2.45 8.98 8.54
C SER A 76 -3.72 8.30 9.06
N SER A 77 -4.55 7.70 8.19
CA SER A 77 -5.78 6.98 8.58
C SER A 77 -5.57 5.46 8.75
N LEU A 78 -4.38 4.94 8.46
CA LEU A 78 -4.10 3.52 8.59
C LEU A 78 -4.06 3.07 10.05
N LEU A 79 -4.84 2.04 10.34
CA LEU A 79 -4.83 1.27 11.58
C LEU A 79 -3.94 0.03 11.46
N GLY A 80 -3.67 -0.43 10.23
CA GLY A 80 -2.87 -1.61 9.95
C GLY A 80 -2.08 -1.55 8.64
N LEU A 81 -0.82 -1.98 8.69
CA LEU A 81 0.05 -2.18 7.54
C LEU A 81 0.69 -3.56 7.61
N THR A 82 0.56 -4.33 6.53
CA THR A 82 1.21 -5.63 6.37
C THR A 82 2.04 -5.63 5.09
N LEU A 83 3.33 -5.96 5.20
CA LEU A 83 4.26 -6.16 4.09
C LEU A 83 4.81 -7.57 4.18
N VAL A 84 4.63 -8.39 3.15
CA VAL A 84 5.14 -9.78 3.11
C VAL A 84 5.89 -10.01 1.80
N GLY A 85 7.14 -10.49 1.84
CA GLY A 85 7.93 -10.74 0.64
C GLY A 85 8.10 -9.51 -0.27
N CYS A 86 8.14 -8.33 0.35
CA CYS A 86 8.36 -7.02 -0.27
C CYS A 86 9.76 -6.52 0.14
N LEU A 87 10.80 -7.23 -0.29
CA LEU A 87 12.19 -7.09 0.17
C LEU A 87 12.69 -5.64 0.30
N VAL A 88 12.42 -4.79 -0.70
CA VAL A 88 12.84 -3.39 -0.66
C VAL A 88 12.11 -2.61 0.43
N MET A 89 10.81 -2.82 0.59
CA MET A 89 10.01 -2.14 1.61
C MET A 89 10.29 -2.66 3.01
N GLU A 90 10.56 -3.94 3.18
CA GLU A 90 10.92 -4.54 4.47
C GLU A 90 12.16 -3.87 5.06
N GLU A 91 13.22 -3.71 4.26
CA GLU A 91 14.43 -3.01 4.70
C GLU A 91 14.19 -1.50 4.90
N ARG A 92 13.37 -0.88 4.05
CA ARG A 92 13.08 0.56 4.16
C ARG A 92 12.14 0.93 5.31
N CYS A 93 11.33 -0.02 5.77
CA CYS A 93 10.43 0.11 6.91
C CYS A 93 11.02 -0.52 8.19
N LYS A 94 12.29 -0.90 8.19
CA LYS A 94 12.97 -1.50 9.33
C LYS A 94 12.92 -0.59 10.55
N ARG A 95 12.45 -1.12 11.67
CA ARG A 95 12.26 -0.38 12.92
C ARG A 95 13.50 0.41 13.32
N ASN A 96 13.33 1.72 13.52
CA ASN A 96 14.35 2.69 13.94
C ASN A 96 15.56 2.84 13.00
N ARG A 97 15.54 2.26 11.79
CA ARG A 97 16.67 2.31 10.85
C ARG A 97 16.25 2.68 9.44
N GLY A 98 15.08 2.22 9.01
CA GLY A 98 14.60 2.40 7.66
C GLY A 98 14.14 3.85 7.40
N PRO A 99 14.42 4.41 6.21
CA PRO A 99 14.01 5.77 5.85
C PRO A 99 12.49 5.98 5.84
N GLU A 100 11.70 4.92 5.68
CA GLU A 100 10.24 4.99 5.69
C GLU A 100 9.64 4.73 7.09
N TRP A 101 10.46 4.36 8.09
CA TRP A 101 9.97 4.00 9.42
C TRP A 101 9.14 5.12 10.07
N SER A 102 9.59 6.38 9.98
CA SER A 102 8.90 7.54 10.56
C SER A 102 7.50 7.76 9.99
N LYS A 103 7.20 7.25 8.79
CA LYS A 103 5.88 7.33 8.18
C LYS A 103 4.91 6.30 8.75
N ILE A 104 5.39 5.25 9.41
CA ILE A 104 4.55 4.15 9.90
C ILE A 104 4.55 4.00 11.42
N THR A 105 5.33 4.83 12.14
CA THR A 105 5.45 4.79 13.60
C THR A 105 4.14 5.05 14.34
N HIS A 106 3.21 5.80 13.73
CA HIS A 106 1.90 6.08 14.31
C HIS A 106 0.86 4.99 14.03
N ILE A 107 1.15 4.03 13.15
CA ILE A 107 0.22 2.97 12.78
C ILE A 107 0.17 1.94 13.92
N PRO A 108 -1.01 1.66 14.51
CA PRO A 108 -1.14 0.75 15.65
C PRO A 108 -0.67 -0.69 15.39
N ARG A 109 -0.83 -1.20 14.17
CA ARG A 109 -0.49 -2.58 13.81
C ARG A 109 0.37 -2.60 12.56
N VAL A 110 1.66 -2.89 12.72
CA VAL A 110 2.61 -3.04 11.60
C VAL A 110 3.18 -4.45 11.63
N THR A 111 3.06 -5.17 10.52
CA THR A 111 3.65 -6.50 10.31
C THR A 111 4.52 -6.46 9.06
N ILE A 112 5.78 -6.88 9.20
CA ILE A 112 6.78 -6.92 8.12
C ILE A 112 7.42 -8.30 8.20
N LEU A 113 7.27 -9.12 7.15
CA LEU A 113 7.64 -10.55 7.11
C LEU A 113 8.38 -10.94 5.83
#